data_AF-A0A3M0Y304-F1
#
_entry.id   AF-A0A3M0Y304-F1
#
_cell.length_a   1.000
_cell.length_b   1.000
_cell.length_c   1.000
_cell.angle_alpha   90.00
_cell.angle_beta   90.00
_cell.angle_gamma   90.00
#
_symmetry.space_group_name_H-M   'P 1'
#
loop_
_entity.id
_entity.type
_entity.pdbx_description
1 polymer ?
#
loop_
_entity_poly.entity_id
_entity_poly.type
_entity_poly.pdbx_seq_one_letter_code
_entity_poly.pdbx_strand_id
1 'polypeptide(L)'
;MKKYRFITDCVSANGESISRMVDQAREVSFETFRRRTDWKPIAKALGYAVGSEPGLHLGDDALVRFYRSRFKGRPCYFMDWSRIEYVFA
;
A
#
# COMPACT_ATOMS: atom_id res chain seq x y z
N MET A 1 -6.27 -12.28 -12.80
CA MET A 1 -6.95 -11.77 -11.58
C MET A 1 -6.98 -10.26 -11.62
N LYS A 2 -8.11 -9.64 -11.24
CA LYS A 2 -8.22 -8.18 -11.13
C LYS A 2 -7.35 -7.70 -9.95
N LYS A 3 -6.58 -6.63 -10.15
CA LYS A 3 -5.75 -6.03 -9.10
C LYS A 3 -6.59 -5.09 -8.23
N TYR A 4 -6.25 -5.03 -6.94
CA TYR A 4 -6.77 -4.05 -6.00
C TYR A 4 -6.28 -2.65 -6.38
N ARG A 5 -7.17 -1.65 -6.32
CA ARG A 5 -6.85 -0.28 -6.74
C ARG A 5 -6.76 0.62 -5.52
N PHE A 6 -5.97 1.68 -5.62
CA PHE A 6 -5.92 2.70 -4.57
C PHE A 6 -7.33 3.27 -4.34
N ILE A 7 -7.72 3.38 -3.07
CA ILE A 7 -9.04 3.91 -2.70
C ILE A 7 -8.96 5.09 -1.73
N THR A 8 -7.96 5.14 -0.85
CA THR A 8 -7.81 6.18 0.18
C THR A 8 -6.46 6.07 0.88
N ASP A 9 -6.13 7.07 1.67
CA ASP A 9 -5.01 7.12 2.60
C ASP A 9 -5.51 7.52 4.00
N CYS A 10 -4.68 7.36 5.03
CA CYS A 10 -5.08 7.69 6.40
C CYS A 10 -5.27 9.20 6.66
N VAL A 11 -4.78 10.06 5.77
CA VAL A 11 -4.98 11.51 5.84
C VAL A 11 -6.39 11.88 5.36
N SER A 12 -6.90 11.14 4.38
CA SER A 12 -8.20 11.37 3.74
C SER A 12 -9.33 10.51 4.33
N ALA A 13 -9.00 9.44 5.07
CA ALA A 13 -9.95 8.49 5.62
C ALA A 13 -10.46 8.85 7.02
N ASN A 14 -11.55 8.19 7.44
CA ASN A 14 -11.94 8.17 8.85
C ASN A 14 -10.91 7.34 9.65
N GLY A 15 -10.27 7.96 10.64
CA GLY A 15 -9.21 7.36 11.45
C GLY A 15 -9.58 6.03 12.10
N GLU A 16 -10.82 5.84 12.56
CA GLU A 16 -11.24 4.59 13.21
C GLU A 16 -11.20 3.39 12.25
N SER A 17 -11.57 3.61 10.99
CA SER A 17 -11.52 2.56 9.96
C SER A 17 -10.08 2.15 9.64
N ILE A 18 -9.13 3.08 9.74
CA ILE A 18 -7.70 2.82 9.52
C ILE A 18 -7.11 2.10 10.72
N SER A 19 -7.38 2.55 11.96
CA SER A 19 -6.90 1.87 13.17
C SER A 19 -7.30 0.40 13.19
N ARG A 20 -8.59 0.10 12.95
CA ARG A 20 -9.08 -1.30 12.88
C ARG A 20 -8.44 -2.10 11.73
N MET A 21 -8.05 -1.45 10.63
CA MET A 21 -7.33 -2.10 9.54
C MET A 21 -5.88 -2.40 9.94
N VAL A 22 -5.21 -1.49 10.65
CA VAL A 22 -3.82 -1.65 11.10
C VAL A 22 -3.73 -2.73 12.20
N ASP A 23 -4.66 -2.75 13.16
CA ASP A 23 -4.63 -3.69 14.30
C ASP A 23 -4.66 -5.18 13.89
N GLN A 24 -5.27 -5.49 12.75
CA GLN A 24 -5.37 -6.85 12.21
C GLN A 24 -4.42 -7.10 11.02
N ALA A 25 -3.54 -6.15 10.72
CA ALA A 25 -2.65 -6.22 9.58
C ALA A 25 -1.63 -7.34 9.72
N ARG A 26 -1.30 -7.97 8.58
CA ARG A 26 -0.20 -8.93 8.47
C ARG A 26 0.79 -8.44 7.44
N GLU A 27 2.05 -8.31 7.82
CA GLU A 27 3.11 -7.91 6.91
C GLU A 27 3.22 -8.92 5.74
N VAL A 28 3.48 -8.40 4.54
CA VAL A 28 3.70 -9.17 3.33
C VAL A 28 4.91 -8.61 2.59
N SER A 29 5.54 -9.44 1.75
CA SER A 29 6.62 -8.95 0.89
C SER A 29 6.11 -7.96 -0.16
N PHE A 30 6.99 -7.07 -0.62
CA PHE A 30 6.73 -6.23 -1.80
C PHE A 30 6.29 -7.07 -3.01
N GLU A 31 6.88 -8.26 -3.20
CA GLU A 31 6.48 -9.16 -4.27
C GLU A 31 5.01 -9.59 -4.18
N THR A 32 4.53 -9.89 -2.97
CA THR A 32 3.12 -10.22 -2.75
C THR A 32 2.25 -9.01 -3.05
N PHE A 33 2.64 -7.83 -2.54
CA PHE A 33 1.92 -6.58 -2.75
C PHE A 33 1.81 -6.22 -4.24
N ARG A 34 2.93 -6.14 -4.97
CA ARG A 34 2.98 -5.73 -6.39
C ARG A 34 2.16 -6.62 -7.34
N ARG A 35 2.04 -7.92 -7.00
CA ARG A 35 1.25 -8.90 -7.78
C ARG A 35 -0.25 -8.67 -7.60
N ARG A 36 -0.66 -8.14 -6.43
CA ARG A 36 -2.07 -7.99 -6.02
C ARG A 36 -2.61 -6.59 -6.23
N THR A 37 -1.77 -5.56 -6.23
CA THR A 37 -2.19 -4.15 -6.28
C THR A 37 -1.77 -3.45 -7.58
N ASP A 38 -2.52 -2.41 -7.92
CA ASP A 38 -2.14 -1.42 -8.93
C ASP A 38 -1.34 -0.27 -8.28
N TRP A 39 -0.17 -0.60 -7.76
CA TRP A 39 0.67 0.29 -6.94
C TRP A 39 1.43 1.37 -7.72
N LYS A 40 1.65 1.16 -9.03
CA LYS A 40 2.53 2.00 -9.85
C LYS A 40 2.13 3.49 -9.86
N PRO A 41 0.83 3.86 -9.97
CA PRO A 41 0.44 5.26 -9.95
C PRO A 41 0.80 5.96 -8.63
N ILE A 42 0.62 5.28 -7.49
CA ILE A 42 0.98 5.82 -6.18
C ILE A 42 2.49 5.94 -6.02
N ALA A 43 3.26 4.93 -6.43
CA ALA A 43 4.72 5.00 -6.42
C ALA A 43 5.25 6.20 -7.21
N LYS A 44 4.72 6.44 -8.42
CA LYS A 44 5.10 7.60 -9.23
C LYS A 44 4.73 8.93 -8.55
N ALA A 45 3.54 9.02 -7.96
CA ALA A 45 3.10 10.21 -7.23
C ALA A 45 3.99 10.52 -6.01
N LEU A 46 4.56 9.49 -5.39
CA LEU A 46 5.50 9.62 -4.27
C LEU A 46 6.97 9.80 -4.72
N GLY A 47 7.24 9.86 -6.02
CA GLY A 47 8.58 10.10 -6.58
C GLY A 47 9.45 8.85 -6.76
N TYR A 48 8.90 7.65 -6.62
CA TYR A 48 9.65 6.41 -6.89
C TYR A 48 9.74 6.10 -8.38
N ALA A 49 10.88 5.52 -8.76
CA ALA A 49 11.06 4.94 -10.08
C ALA A 49 10.17 3.69 -10.26
N VAL A 50 9.74 3.43 -11.50
CA VAL A 50 8.92 2.25 -11.83
C VAL A 50 9.47 1.53 -13.07
N GLY A 51 9.54 0.20 -13.00
CA GLY A 51 9.97 -0.61 -14.14
C GLY A 51 11.48 -0.54 -14.30
N SER A 52 11.96 -0.10 -15.46
CA SER A 52 13.39 0.08 -15.75
C SER A 52 13.86 1.53 -15.60
N GLU A 53 13.02 2.42 -15.08
CA GLU A 53 13.39 3.82 -14.82
C GLU A 53 14.53 3.87 -13.77
N PRO A 54 15.54 4.73 -13.94
CA PRO A 54 16.59 4.93 -12.94
C PRO A 54 16.02 5.66 -11.71
N GLY A 55 16.50 5.30 -10.51
CA GLY A 55 16.10 5.93 -9.25
C GLY A 55 15.81 4.92 -8.14
N LEU A 56 15.29 5.40 -7.01
CA LEU A 56 14.86 4.55 -5.91
C LEU A 56 13.54 3.86 -6.29
N HIS A 57 13.50 2.54 -6.18
CA HIS A 57 12.29 1.75 -6.39
C HIS A 57 11.64 1.43 -5.04
N LEU A 58 10.31 1.34 -5.05
CA LEU A 58 9.52 1.08 -3.85
C LEU A 58 9.89 -0.24 -3.15
N GLY A 59 10.34 -1.24 -3.91
CA GLY A 59 10.76 -2.53 -3.37
C GLY A 59 12.14 -2.51 -2.70
N ASP A 60 12.94 -1.49 -2.98
CA ASP A 60 14.31 -1.34 -2.47
C ASP A 60 14.37 -0.36 -1.27
N ASP A 61 13.24 0.28 -0.94
CA ASP A 61 13.14 1.19 0.18
C ASP A 61 12.83 0.45 1.49
N ALA A 62 13.84 0.36 2.36
CA ALA A 62 13.74 -0.33 3.65
C ALA A 62 12.81 0.35 4.67
N LEU A 63 12.42 1.61 4.43
CA LEU A 63 11.50 2.36 5.29
C LEU A 63 10.04 2.08 4.93
N VAL A 64 9.77 1.44 3.79
CA VAL A 64 8.42 1.13 3.33
C VAL A 64 8.02 -0.27 3.74
N ARG A 65 6.82 -0.40 4.31
CA ARG A 65 6.27 -1.69 4.74
C ARG A 65 4.96 -1.99 4.03
N PHE A 66 4.72 -3.26 3.75
CA PHE A 66 3.54 -3.71 3.01
C PHE A 66 2.74 -4.69 3.84
N TYR A 67 1.42 -4.57 3.79
CA TYR A 67 0.52 -5.37 4.61
C TYR A 67 -0.68 -5.86 3.81
N ARG A 68 -1.23 -7.00 4.26
CA ARG A 68 -2.59 -7.44 3.93
C ARG A 68 -3.47 -7.27 5.15
N SER A 69 -4.73 -6.86 4.94
CA SER A 69 -5.68 -6.67 6.03
C SER A 69 -7.13 -6.72 5.53
N ARG A 70 -8.07 -6.20 6.34
CA ARG A 70 -9.44 -5.89 5.96
C ARG A 70 -9.74 -4.42 6.21
N PHE A 71 -10.16 -3.70 5.17
CA PHE A 71 -10.65 -2.34 5.27
C PHE A 71 -12.18 -2.36 5.15
N LYS A 72 -12.89 -1.85 6.16
CA LYS A 72 -14.37 -1.89 6.25
C LYS A 72 -14.94 -3.29 5.97
N GLY A 73 -14.31 -4.32 6.54
CA GLY A 73 -14.69 -5.73 6.39
C GLY A 73 -14.23 -6.43 5.11
N ARG A 74 -13.74 -5.68 4.11
CA ARG A 74 -13.32 -6.21 2.80
C ARG A 74 -11.82 -6.46 2.76
N PRO A 75 -11.34 -7.56 2.15
CA PRO A 75 -9.90 -7.79 1.98
C PRO A 75 -9.23 -6.61 1.28
N CYS A 76 -8.12 -6.15 1.84
CA CYS A 76 -7.33 -5.06 1.29
C CYS A 76 -5.83 -5.35 1.41
N TYR A 77 -5.04 -4.55 0.70
CA TYR A 77 -3.63 -4.38 0.92
C TYR A 77 -3.35 -2.92 1.25
N PHE A 78 -2.34 -2.64 2.04
CA PHE A 78 -1.87 -1.26 2.20
C PHE A 78 -0.36 -1.20 2.31
N MET A 79 0.17 -0.03 2.01
CA MET A 79 1.58 0.32 2.17
C MET A 79 1.67 1.38 3.27
N ASP A 80 2.53 1.18 4.26
CA ASP A 80 2.95 2.22 5.20
C ASP A 80 4.17 2.90 4.60
N TRP A 81 4.01 4.17 4.27
CA TRP A 81 5.07 5.06 3.83
C TRP A 81 5.06 6.28 4.75
N SER A 82 6.11 6.45 5.54
CA SER A 82 6.22 7.56 6.50
C SER A 82 5.01 7.72 7.43
N ARG A 83 4.45 6.60 7.95
CA ARG A 83 3.24 6.58 8.79
C ARG A 83 1.95 6.97 8.07
N ILE A 84 1.97 6.93 6.74
CA ILE A 84 0.79 7.13 5.91
C ILE A 84 0.42 5.78 5.28
N GLU A 85 -0.76 5.26 5.63
CA GLU A 85 -1.27 4.01 5.07
C GLU A 85 -2.01 4.25 3.75
N TYR A 86 -1.39 3.88 2.63
CA TYR A 86 -2.01 3.90 1.30
C TYR A 86 -2.80 2.62 1.05
N VAL A 87 -4.13 2.71 0.99
CA VAL A 87 -5.03 1.55 0.99
C VAL A 87 -5.48 1.16 -0.42
N PHE A 88 -5.41 -0.15 -0.71
CA PHE A 88 -5.81 -0.77 -1.98
C PHE A 88 -6.90 -1.82 -1.74
N ALA A 89 -8.07 -1.65 -2.37
CA ALA A 89 -9.25 -2.52 -2.21
C ALA A 89 -10.05 -2.70 -3.52
#